data_AF-A0A2R2ML42-F1
#
_entry.id   AF-A0A2R2ML42-F1
#
_cell.length_a   1.000
_cell.length_b   1.000
_cell.length_c   1.000
_cell.angle_alpha   90.00
_cell.angle_beta   90.00
_cell.angle_gamma   90.00
#
_symmetry.space_group_name_H-M   'P 1'
#
loop_
_entity.id
_entity.type
_entity.pdbx_description
1 polymer ?
#
loop_
_entity_poly.entity_id
_entity_poly.type
_entity_poly.pdbx_seq_one_letter_code
_entity_poly.pdbx_strand_id
1 'polypeptide(L)'
;MFAHKTISLHFDFVGGGSFRIKRQRSKSLNEGKEVQEKIQDNSYETRRKQATAIVMLGVIGAEFGQEIVSSRGGDQQKGVVEGFSINQALARRTSNALTYLLLQPSSPQLPANTPIRRAAIDLIGRGFTVWQPYLDVSAVLLGLLELCVDGDKLVPSMTFGLPLSSQADACRTARHSLALIATARPPAFIITMAKEVARYNAMAQNAQSQSPSLHTSVLVRGKSEIMRVIEHLIDKLPNDVAELMVEAMDITVHCLDHTAVKTKGLQEVFAPICKFCIVSYDTNSRRICVGARNGGLTFYELKHAKSQVKVMVF
;
A
#
# COMPACT_ATOMS: atom_id res chain seq x y z
N MET A 1 9.67 -43.63 -15.32
CA MET A 1 9.49 -43.35 -13.89
C MET A 1 10.21 -42.04 -13.58
N PHE A 2 9.57 -40.90 -13.89
CA PHE A 2 10.17 -39.57 -13.70
C PHE A 2 9.89 -39.11 -12.27
N ALA A 3 10.94 -38.96 -11.46
CA ALA A 3 10.84 -38.45 -10.10
C ALA A 3 10.56 -36.94 -10.13
N HIS A 4 9.36 -36.57 -9.70
CA HIS A 4 8.95 -35.20 -9.39
C HIS A 4 9.89 -34.63 -8.32
N LYS A 5 10.79 -33.71 -8.69
CA LYS A 5 11.47 -32.83 -7.72
C LYS A 5 10.50 -31.71 -7.36
N THR A 6 9.73 -31.92 -6.30
CA THR A 6 8.98 -30.85 -5.64
C THR A 6 9.98 -29.82 -5.10
N ILE A 7 9.98 -28.62 -5.67
CA ILE A 7 10.72 -27.47 -5.14
C ILE A 7 9.99 -27.03 -3.86
N SER A 8 10.41 -27.57 -2.72
CA SER A 8 10.02 -27.02 -1.43
C SER A 8 10.74 -25.69 -1.22
N LEU A 9 10.03 -24.58 -1.45
CA LEU A 9 10.42 -23.28 -0.94
C LEU A 9 10.32 -23.31 0.59
N HIS A 10 11.45 -23.55 1.25
CA HIS A 10 11.61 -23.42 2.70
C HIS A 10 12.04 -21.98 3.00
N PHE A 11 11.21 -21.24 3.75
CA PHE A 11 11.55 -19.93 4.28
C PHE A 11 11.89 -20.11 5.75
N ASP A 12 13.17 -20.34 6.05
CA ASP A 12 13.65 -20.32 7.43
C ASP A 12 14.05 -18.90 7.81
N PHE A 13 13.25 -18.29 8.68
CA PHE A 13 13.61 -17.07 9.38
C PHE A 13 14.08 -17.45 10.77
N VAL A 14 15.40 -17.54 10.96
CA VAL A 14 15.99 -17.68 12.29
C VAL A 14 16.67 -16.38 12.65
N GLY A 15 16.12 -15.72 13.68
CA GLY A 15 16.71 -14.54 14.30
C GLY A 15 17.99 -14.89 15.07
N GLY A 16 18.91 -13.93 15.12
CA GLY A 16 19.98 -13.80 16.12
C GLY A 16 21.01 -14.93 16.19
N GLY A 17 22.24 -14.69 15.72
CA GLY A 17 23.34 -15.61 16.02
C GLY A 17 24.68 -15.24 15.38
N SER A 18 25.60 -14.77 16.22
CA SER A 18 27.02 -14.61 15.94
C SER A 18 27.67 -15.91 15.44
N PHE A 19 28.48 -15.84 14.38
CA PHE A 19 29.26 -16.97 13.87
C PHE A 19 30.70 -16.94 14.42
N ARG A 20 31.07 -17.96 15.20
CA ARG A 20 32.44 -18.21 15.66
C ARG A 20 33.09 -19.28 14.79
N ILE A 21 34.10 -18.91 14.00
CA ILE A 21 34.85 -19.82 13.13
C ILE A 21 35.98 -20.50 13.93
N LYS A 22 35.97 -21.85 14.01
CA LYS A 22 37.15 -22.63 14.39
C LYS A 22 38.04 -22.82 13.16
N ARG A 23 39.24 -22.23 13.23
CA ARG A 23 40.32 -22.34 12.24
C ARG A 23 40.96 -23.74 12.34
N GLN A 24 41.05 -24.45 11.23
CA GLN A 24 42.09 -25.45 11.00
C GLN A 24 42.86 -25.06 9.72
N ARG A 25 44.13 -24.69 9.90
CA ARG A 25 45.21 -24.68 8.89
C ARG A 25 45.32 -26.10 8.30
N SER A 26 45.68 -26.37 7.06
CA SER A 26 46.30 -25.59 5.98
C SER A 26 46.33 -26.46 4.72
N LYS A 27 45.89 -25.94 3.58
CA LYS A 27 46.36 -26.21 2.21
C LYS A 27 45.57 -25.31 1.24
N SER A 28 46.22 -24.89 0.16
CA SER A 28 45.72 -24.15 -1.03
C SER A 28 45.10 -22.75 -0.84
N LEU A 29 45.96 -21.71 -0.87
CA LEU A 29 45.55 -20.30 -1.07
C LEU A 29 44.84 -20.03 -2.42
N ASN A 30 44.82 -21.00 -3.35
CA ASN A 30 44.15 -20.88 -4.66
C ASN A 30 42.76 -21.57 -4.71
N GLU A 31 42.58 -22.74 -4.07
CA GLU A 31 41.27 -23.42 -4.02
C GLU A 31 40.28 -22.68 -3.11
N GLY A 32 40.79 -22.00 -2.07
CA GLY A 32 39.96 -21.15 -1.22
C GLY A 32 39.28 -20.02 -1.98
N LYS A 33 39.94 -19.43 -3.00
CA LYS A 33 39.33 -18.37 -3.83
C LYS A 33 38.29 -18.95 -4.80
N GLU A 34 38.61 -20.04 -5.51
CA GLU A 34 37.68 -20.68 -6.44
C GLU A 34 36.41 -21.24 -5.76
N VAL A 35 36.53 -21.77 -4.55
CA VAL A 35 35.38 -22.26 -3.78
C VAL A 35 34.54 -21.09 -3.25
N GLN A 36 35.16 -20.01 -2.78
CA GLN A 36 34.43 -18.81 -2.33
C GLN A 36 33.72 -18.11 -3.49
N GLU A 37 34.35 -18.05 -4.66
CA GLU A 37 33.81 -17.49 -5.90
C GLU A 37 32.64 -18.35 -6.44
N LYS A 38 32.79 -19.69 -6.46
CA LYS A 38 31.68 -20.60 -6.82
C LYS A 38 30.49 -20.56 -5.85
N ILE A 39 30.73 -20.40 -4.55
CA ILE A 39 29.65 -20.27 -3.55
C ILE A 39 28.94 -18.91 -3.72
N GLN A 40 29.69 -17.85 -4.02
CA GLN A 40 29.15 -16.51 -4.24
C GLN A 40 28.35 -16.42 -5.56
N ASP A 41 28.83 -17.05 -6.63
CA ASP A 41 28.12 -17.16 -7.91
C ASP A 41 26.84 -17.99 -7.79
N ASN A 42 26.89 -19.13 -7.10
CA ASN A 42 25.70 -19.97 -6.88
C ASN A 42 24.65 -19.26 -6.00
N SER A 43 25.09 -18.44 -5.04
CA SER A 43 24.23 -17.59 -4.21
C SER A 43 23.56 -16.46 -5.02
N TYR A 44 24.32 -15.79 -5.89
CA TYR A 44 23.79 -14.77 -6.81
C TYR A 44 22.78 -15.37 -7.77
N GLU A 45 23.10 -16.50 -8.39
CA GLU A 45 22.22 -17.17 -9.34
C GLU A 45 20.93 -17.66 -8.67
N THR A 46 21.02 -18.18 -7.45
CA THR A 46 19.85 -18.57 -6.64
C THR A 46 18.96 -17.36 -6.34
N ARG A 47 19.55 -16.23 -5.93
CA ARG A 47 18.81 -14.98 -5.68
C ARG A 47 18.14 -14.46 -6.94
N ARG A 48 18.80 -14.55 -8.09
CA ARG A 48 18.24 -14.17 -9.39
C ARG A 48 17.06 -15.08 -9.79
N LYS A 49 17.20 -16.38 -9.61
CA LYS A 49 16.12 -17.36 -9.84
C LYS A 49 14.92 -17.09 -8.94
N GLN A 50 15.15 -16.81 -7.66
CA GLN A 50 14.11 -16.43 -6.70
C GLN A 50 13.39 -15.13 -7.11
N ALA A 51 14.13 -14.08 -7.44
CA ALA A 51 13.56 -12.81 -7.91
C ALA A 51 12.67 -13.02 -9.14
N THR A 52 13.16 -13.80 -10.11
CA THR A 52 12.41 -14.11 -11.33
C THR A 52 11.14 -14.91 -11.00
N ALA A 53 11.23 -15.90 -10.11
CA ALA A 53 10.08 -16.68 -9.67
C ALA A 53 9.02 -15.81 -8.99
N ILE A 54 9.42 -14.90 -8.07
CA ILE A 54 8.51 -13.97 -7.39
C ILE A 54 7.80 -13.08 -8.42
N VAL A 55 8.53 -12.52 -9.39
CA VAL A 55 7.93 -11.66 -10.42
C VAL A 55 6.99 -12.46 -11.33
N MET A 56 7.40 -13.62 -11.82
CA MET A 56 6.55 -14.46 -12.69
C MET A 56 5.26 -14.88 -11.98
N LEU A 57 5.38 -15.37 -10.74
CA LEU A 57 4.23 -15.75 -9.92
C LEU A 57 3.34 -14.55 -9.61
N GLY A 58 3.93 -13.39 -9.31
CA GLY A 58 3.19 -12.16 -9.07
C GLY A 58 2.44 -11.67 -10.32
N VAL A 59 3.05 -11.73 -11.51
CA VAL A 59 2.37 -11.40 -12.78
C VAL A 59 1.21 -12.35 -13.03
N ILE A 60 1.43 -13.66 -12.89
CA ILE A 60 0.36 -14.66 -13.10
C ILE A 60 -0.80 -14.43 -12.13
N GLY A 61 -0.51 -14.20 -10.85
CA GLY A 61 -1.55 -13.94 -9.86
C GLY A 61 -2.26 -12.62 -10.07
N ALA A 62 -1.57 -11.56 -10.49
CA ALA A 62 -2.18 -10.26 -10.76
C ALA A 62 -3.07 -10.26 -11.99
N GLU A 63 -2.65 -10.95 -13.07
CA GLU A 63 -3.37 -10.98 -14.34
C GLU A 63 -4.51 -12.00 -14.35
N PHE A 64 -4.25 -13.23 -13.88
CA PHE A 64 -5.19 -14.35 -14.02
C PHE A 64 -5.84 -14.78 -12.71
N GLY A 65 -5.36 -14.29 -11.56
CA GLY A 65 -5.80 -14.78 -10.25
C GLY A 65 -7.28 -14.57 -9.96
N GLN A 66 -7.94 -13.58 -10.60
CA GLN A 66 -9.37 -13.33 -10.41
C GLN A 66 -10.26 -14.32 -11.18
N GLU A 67 -9.89 -14.70 -12.40
CA GLU A 67 -10.68 -15.59 -13.27
C GLU A 67 -10.77 -17.02 -12.69
N ILE A 68 -9.72 -17.45 -12.01
CA ILE A 68 -9.61 -18.78 -11.41
C ILE A 68 -10.49 -18.89 -10.13
N VAL A 69 -10.75 -17.77 -9.44
CA VAL A 69 -11.64 -17.75 -8.26
C VAL A 69 -13.12 -17.79 -8.69
N SER A 70 -13.48 -17.07 -9.76
CA SER A 70 -14.85 -17.00 -10.28
C SER A 70 -15.34 -18.30 -10.92
N SER A 71 -14.42 -19.11 -11.47
CA SER A 71 -14.74 -20.42 -12.08
C SER A 71 -15.21 -21.49 -11.08
N ARG A 72 -15.27 -21.21 -9.78
CA ARG A 72 -15.82 -22.13 -8.76
C ARG A 72 -17.35 -22.18 -8.73
N GLY A 73 -18.04 -21.35 -9.52
CA GLY A 73 -19.50 -21.27 -9.57
C GLY A 73 -20.18 -21.96 -10.77
N GLY A 74 -19.42 -22.52 -11.73
CA GLY A 74 -20.02 -23.08 -12.94
C GLY A 74 -19.09 -24.02 -13.68
N ASP A 75 -19.50 -25.29 -13.70
CA ASP A 75 -19.11 -26.37 -14.60
C ASP A 75 -17.66 -26.88 -14.61
N GLN A 76 -17.52 -28.16 -14.25
CA GLN A 76 -16.27 -28.91 -14.39
C GLN A 76 -16.04 -29.24 -15.87
N GLN A 77 -15.15 -28.51 -16.55
CA GLN A 77 -14.51 -29.04 -17.76
C GLN A 77 -13.00 -28.84 -17.79
N LYS A 78 -12.35 -30.00 -17.72
CA LYS A 78 -11.00 -30.43 -18.13
C LYS A 78 -10.11 -29.39 -18.83
N GLY A 79 -8.92 -29.18 -18.24
CA GLY A 79 -7.73 -28.64 -18.93
C GLY A 79 -7.01 -27.49 -18.22
N VAL A 80 -7.35 -27.17 -16.97
CA VAL A 80 -6.98 -25.89 -16.35
C VAL A 80 -5.69 -26.01 -15.54
N VAL A 81 -4.70 -25.21 -15.94
CA VAL A 81 -3.46 -24.93 -15.20
C VAL A 81 -3.79 -24.67 -13.73
N GLU A 82 -3.13 -25.38 -12.80
CA GLU A 82 -3.29 -25.23 -11.34
C GLU A 82 -2.96 -23.79 -10.90
N GLY A 83 -3.97 -22.94 -10.94
CA GLY A 83 -3.85 -21.52 -10.62
C GLY A 83 -3.85 -21.22 -9.12
N PHE A 84 -3.65 -19.93 -8.80
CA PHE A 84 -3.55 -19.40 -7.44
C PHE A 84 -4.74 -19.73 -6.53
N SER A 85 -5.93 -19.97 -7.06
CA SER A 85 -7.14 -20.27 -6.26
C SER A 85 -7.12 -21.69 -5.65
N ILE A 86 -6.40 -22.64 -6.24
CA ILE A 86 -6.23 -24.01 -5.69
C ILE A 86 -5.06 -24.01 -4.71
N ASN A 87 -3.99 -23.27 -5.02
CA ASN A 87 -2.80 -23.15 -4.19
C ASN A 87 -2.83 -21.88 -3.32
N GLN A 88 -3.73 -21.83 -2.34
CA GLN A 88 -3.79 -20.75 -1.31
C GLN A 88 -2.43 -20.50 -0.64
N ALA A 89 -1.63 -21.56 -0.48
CA ALA A 89 -0.27 -21.46 0.04
C ALA A 89 0.67 -20.69 -0.89
N LEU A 90 0.53 -20.84 -2.22
CA LEU A 90 1.31 -20.11 -3.21
C LEU A 90 0.88 -18.65 -3.27
N ALA A 91 -0.43 -18.36 -3.20
CA ALA A 91 -0.98 -17.00 -3.10
C ALA A 91 -0.39 -16.26 -1.91
N ARG A 92 -0.48 -16.88 -0.74
CA ARG A 92 0.03 -16.33 0.51
C ARG A 92 1.56 -16.15 0.50
N ARG A 93 2.32 -17.09 -0.04
CA ARG A 93 3.80 -16.96 -0.13
C ARG A 93 4.20 -15.85 -1.07
N THR A 94 3.50 -15.74 -2.20
CA THR A 94 3.75 -14.69 -3.20
C THR A 94 3.39 -13.32 -2.63
N SER A 95 2.21 -13.17 -2.01
CA SER A 95 1.82 -11.91 -1.37
C SER A 95 2.82 -11.51 -0.28
N ASN A 96 3.24 -12.44 0.59
CA ASN A 96 4.23 -12.16 1.62
C ASN A 96 5.57 -11.71 1.03
N ALA A 97 6.03 -12.33 -0.05
CA ALA A 97 7.27 -11.93 -0.73
C ALA A 97 7.15 -10.53 -1.34
N LEU A 98 6.03 -10.21 -1.98
CA LEU A 98 5.77 -8.88 -2.55
C LEU A 98 5.72 -7.82 -1.44
N THR A 99 4.98 -8.08 -0.35
CA THR A 99 4.89 -7.17 0.80
C THR A 99 6.24 -7.00 1.50
N TYR A 100 7.04 -8.06 1.60
CA TYR A 100 8.41 -7.97 2.12
C TYR A 100 9.25 -7.02 1.26
N LEU A 101 9.19 -7.16 -0.07
CA LEU A 101 9.91 -6.26 -0.98
C LEU A 101 9.44 -4.80 -0.87
N LEU A 102 8.17 -4.55 -0.57
CA LEU A 102 7.65 -3.21 -0.33
C LEU A 102 8.13 -2.63 1.02
N LEU A 103 7.92 -3.36 2.11
CA LEU A 103 8.03 -2.82 3.47
C LEU A 103 9.42 -2.94 4.09
N GLN A 104 10.31 -3.77 3.54
CA GLN A 104 11.63 -3.95 4.14
C GLN A 104 12.46 -2.68 4.03
N PRO A 105 13.07 -2.21 5.15
CA PRO A 105 14.01 -1.11 5.10
C PRO A 105 15.13 -1.37 4.10
N SER A 106 15.67 -0.31 3.51
CA SER A 106 16.81 -0.42 2.61
C SER A 106 18.01 -1.00 3.35
N SER A 107 18.62 -2.03 2.77
CA SER A 107 19.84 -2.64 3.28
C SER A 107 20.86 -2.76 2.15
N PRO A 108 22.15 -2.99 2.46
CA PRO A 108 23.17 -3.25 1.43
C PRO A 108 22.81 -4.42 0.50
N GLN A 109 22.00 -5.37 1.00
CA GLN A 109 21.56 -6.55 0.27
C GLN A 109 20.28 -6.29 -0.55
N LEU A 110 19.48 -5.31 -0.15
CA LEU A 110 18.24 -4.92 -0.82
C LEU A 110 18.10 -3.38 -0.81
N PRO A 111 18.74 -2.68 -1.77
CA PRO A 111 18.67 -1.21 -1.88
C PRO A 111 17.24 -0.70 -2.06
N ALA A 112 17.03 0.58 -1.74
CA ALA A 112 15.70 1.21 -1.72
C ALA A 112 14.99 1.20 -3.09
N ASN A 113 15.69 1.59 -4.16
CA ASN A 113 15.12 1.73 -5.50
C ASN A 113 15.70 0.69 -6.45
N THR A 114 15.16 -0.54 -6.38
CA THR A 114 15.57 -1.65 -7.25
C THR A 114 14.43 -2.09 -8.17
N PRO A 115 14.73 -2.67 -9.35
CA PRO A 115 13.69 -3.15 -10.26
C PRO A 115 12.72 -4.17 -9.63
N ILE A 116 13.22 -5.01 -8.71
CA ILE A 116 12.39 -6.01 -8.02
C ILE A 116 11.42 -5.37 -7.03
N ARG A 117 11.83 -4.33 -6.29
CA ARG A 117 10.92 -3.56 -5.41
C ARG A 117 9.88 -2.82 -6.22
N ARG A 118 10.29 -2.20 -7.34
CA ARG A 118 9.37 -1.55 -8.28
C ARG A 118 8.35 -2.54 -8.85
N ALA A 119 8.78 -3.71 -9.28
CA ALA A 119 7.89 -4.77 -9.75
C ALA A 119 6.92 -5.21 -8.65
N ALA A 120 7.39 -5.34 -7.39
CA ALA A 120 6.51 -5.67 -6.28
C ALA A 120 5.41 -4.62 -6.06
N ILE A 121 5.75 -3.33 -6.14
CA ILE A 121 4.79 -2.22 -6.04
C ILE A 121 3.70 -2.34 -7.12
N ASP A 122 4.08 -2.53 -8.39
CA ASP A 122 3.13 -2.65 -9.51
C ASP A 122 2.23 -3.89 -9.36
N LEU A 123 2.81 -5.04 -9.01
CA LEU A 123 2.09 -6.31 -8.88
C LEU A 123 1.14 -6.35 -7.67
N ILE A 124 1.48 -5.66 -6.58
CA ILE A 124 0.57 -5.45 -5.45
C ILE A 124 -0.66 -4.64 -5.90
N GLY A 125 -0.44 -3.57 -6.66
CA GLY A 125 -1.50 -2.71 -7.18
C GLY A 125 -2.45 -3.44 -8.11
N ARG A 126 -1.91 -4.06 -9.16
CA ARG A 126 -2.69 -4.78 -10.19
C ARG A 126 -3.43 -5.99 -9.63
N GLY A 127 -2.77 -6.77 -8.77
CA GLY A 127 -3.33 -8.00 -8.22
C GLY A 127 -4.03 -7.82 -6.88
N PHE A 128 -4.35 -6.59 -6.45
CA PHE A 128 -4.80 -6.31 -5.09
C PHE A 128 -5.93 -7.23 -4.61
N THR A 129 -6.94 -7.47 -5.43
CA THR A 129 -8.08 -8.34 -5.11
C THR A 129 -7.69 -9.79 -4.83
N VAL A 130 -6.63 -10.28 -5.46
CA VAL A 130 -6.08 -11.64 -5.28
C VAL A 130 -5.23 -11.70 -4.02
N TRP A 131 -4.46 -10.64 -3.76
CA TRP A 131 -3.54 -10.59 -2.62
C TRP A 131 -4.23 -10.22 -1.32
N GLN A 132 -5.27 -9.39 -1.37
CA GLN A 132 -5.93 -8.76 -0.22
C GLN A 132 -6.19 -9.70 0.97
N PRO A 133 -6.67 -10.95 0.79
CA PRO A 133 -6.93 -11.86 1.91
C PRO A 133 -5.68 -12.21 2.75
N TYR A 134 -4.49 -11.95 2.22
CA TYR A 134 -3.20 -12.26 2.84
C TYR A 134 -2.35 -11.02 3.14
N LEU A 135 -2.87 -9.83 2.86
CA LEU A 135 -2.16 -8.56 3.06
C LEU A 135 -2.57 -7.90 4.37
N ASP A 136 -1.59 -7.31 5.05
CA ASP A 136 -1.86 -6.16 5.92
C ASP A 136 -2.08 -4.94 5.03
N VAL A 137 -3.35 -4.65 4.74
CA VAL A 137 -3.75 -3.55 3.86
C VAL A 137 -3.25 -2.20 4.42
N SER A 138 -3.25 -2.01 5.74
CA SER A 138 -2.79 -0.77 6.34
C SER A 138 -1.30 -0.56 6.09
N ALA A 139 -0.49 -1.58 6.39
CA ALA A 139 0.95 -1.51 6.18
C ALA A 139 1.30 -1.29 4.70
N VAL A 140 0.59 -1.95 3.77
CA VAL A 140 0.78 -1.76 2.33
C VAL A 140 0.44 -0.34 1.90
N LEU A 141 -0.72 0.20 2.29
CA LEU A 141 -1.12 1.56 1.93
C LEU A 141 -0.14 2.60 2.47
N LEU A 142 0.29 2.47 3.73
CA LEU A 142 1.30 3.34 4.31
C LEU A 142 2.65 3.22 3.61
N GLY A 143 3.10 2.00 3.29
CA GLY A 143 4.35 1.79 2.53
C GLY A 143 4.32 2.42 1.13
N LEU A 144 3.17 2.34 0.44
CA LEU A 144 2.98 3.01 -0.84
C LEU A 144 2.93 4.53 -0.71
N LEU A 145 2.26 5.06 0.32
CA LEU A 145 2.20 6.49 0.61
C LEU A 145 3.58 7.06 0.95
N GLU A 146 4.43 6.31 1.65
CA GLU A 146 5.79 6.72 1.99
C GLU A 146 6.63 6.98 0.73
N LEU A 147 6.47 6.16 -0.31
CA LEU A 147 7.11 6.35 -1.62
C LEU A 147 6.55 7.56 -2.39
N CYS A 148 5.37 8.06 -2.03
CA CYS A 148 4.69 9.17 -2.72
C CYS A 148 4.99 10.54 -2.12
N VAL A 149 5.54 10.62 -0.89
CA VAL A 149 5.66 11.88 -0.13
C VAL A 149 6.37 13.02 -0.88
N ASP A 150 7.45 12.73 -1.61
CA ASP A 150 8.20 13.74 -2.36
C ASP A 150 7.86 13.76 -3.86
N GLY A 151 6.73 13.16 -4.25
CA GLY A 151 6.36 12.96 -5.64
C GLY A 151 6.26 14.25 -6.46
N ASP A 152 5.87 15.37 -5.85
CA ASP A 152 5.74 16.66 -6.55
C ASP A 152 7.10 17.33 -6.81
N LYS A 153 8.13 16.99 -6.00
CA LYS A 153 9.52 17.42 -6.24
C LYS A 153 10.23 16.49 -7.23
N LEU A 154 9.88 15.20 -7.21
CA LEU A 154 10.52 14.16 -8.00
C LEU A 154 9.93 14.02 -9.41
N VAL A 155 8.65 14.37 -9.59
CA VAL A 155 7.94 14.31 -10.88
C VAL A 155 7.16 15.62 -11.09
N PRO A 156 7.83 16.76 -11.38
CA PRO A 156 7.17 18.07 -11.47
C PRO A 156 6.31 18.23 -12.74
N SER A 157 6.58 17.43 -13.79
CA SER A 157 5.82 17.43 -15.06
C SER A 157 6.12 16.18 -15.90
N MET A 158 5.14 15.71 -16.68
CA MET A 158 5.29 14.61 -17.66
C MET A 158 6.32 14.88 -18.77
N THR A 159 6.80 16.12 -18.88
CA THR A 159 7.80 16.57 -19.87
C THR A 159 9.22 16.74 -19.31
N PHE A 160 9.50 16.36 -18.07
CA PHE A 160 10.87 16.44 -17.54
C PHE A 160 11.75 15.30 -18.07
N GLY A 161 12.88 15.69 -18.67
CA GLY A 161 13.72 14.88 -19.54
C GLY A 161 14.13 13.50 -19.01
N LEU A 162 13.99 12.52 -19.88
CA LEU A 162 14.41 11.14 -19.68
C LEU A 162 15.94 11.03 -19.52
N PRO A 163 16.42 10.05 -18.74
CA PRO A 163 15.65 9.03 -18.01
C PRO A 163 15.21 9.48 -16.61
N LEU A 164 14.01 9.06 -16.18
CA LEU A 164 13.56 9.25 -14.80
C LEU A 164 14.56 8.60 -13.82
N SER A 165 14.77 9.24 -12.67
CA SER A 165 15.50 8.60 -11.58
C SER A 165 14.75 7.35 -11.09
N SER A 166 15.48 6.36 -10.56
CA SER A 166 14.87 5.15 -10.01
C SER A 166 13.87 5.44 -8.88
N GLN A 167 14.08 6.52 -8.15
CA GLN A 167 13.16 7.01 -7.11
C GLN A 167 11.89 7.64 -7.71
N ALA A 168 12.03 8.43 -8.78
CA ALA A 168 10.89 9.02 -9.48
C ALA A 168 10.01 7.94 -10.13
N ASP A 169 10.61 6.91 -10.71
CA ASP A 169 9.89 5.75 -11.27
C ASP A 169 9.16 4.94 -10.19
N ALA A 170 9.81 4.69 -9.04
CA ALA A 170 9.18 4.02 -7.90
C ALA A 170 7.98 4.83 -7.36
N CYS A 171 8.12 6.16 -7.23
CA CYS A 171 7.05 7.06 -6.83
C CYS A 171 5.87 7.01 -7.82
N ARG A 172 6.14 7.12 -9.12
CA ARG A 172 5.12 7.03 -10.18
C ARG A 172 4.36 5.69 -10.11
N THR A 173 5.10 4.60 -9.93
CA THR A 173 4.52 3.25 -9.82
C THR A 173 3.67 3.14 -8.56
N ALA A 174 4.13 3.66 -7.41
CA ALA A 174 3.38 3.65 -6.16
C ALA A 174 2.07 4.45 -6.26
N ARG A 175 2.09 5.64 -6.88
CA ARG A 175 0.88 6.43 -7.19
C ARG A 175 -0.12 5.65 -8.02
N HIS A 176 0.37 4.96 -9.05
CA HIS A 176 -0.48 4.13 -9.90
C HIS A 176 -1.08 2.95 -9.12
N SER A 177 -0.25 2.24 -8.34
CA SER A 177 -0.71 1.13 -7.50
C SER A 177 -1.73 1.56 -6.44
N LEU A 178 -1.56 2.74 -5.82
CA LEU A 178 -2.55 3.30 -4.89
C LEU A 178 -3.90 3.51 -5.58
N ALA A 179 -3.90 4.09 -6.79
CA ALA A 179 -5.12 4.28 -7.57
C ALA A 179 -5.78 2.95 -7.95
N LEU A 180 -5.00 1.92 -8.32
CA LEU A 180 -5.52 0.58 -8.61
C LEU A 180 -6.14 -0.08 -7.37
N ILE A 181 -5.48 -0.01 -6.21
CA ILE A 181 -6.01 -0.56 -4.96
C ILE A 181 -7.33 0.14 -4.58
N ALA A 182 -7.30 1.47 -4.62
CA ALA A 182 -8.44 2.30 -4.27
C ALA A 182 -9.65 2.01 -5.17
N THR A 183 -9.45 1.92 -6.48
CA THR A 183 -10.55 1.67 -7.44
C THR A 183 -11.00 0.21 -7.46
N ALA A 184 -10.09 -0.75 -7.18
CA ALA A 184 -10.45 -2.16 -7.14
C ALA A 184 -11.37 -2.52 -5.98
N ARG A 185 -11.16 -1.92 -4.79
CA ARG A 185 -12.08 -2.03 -3.64
C ARG A 185 -12.09 -0.75 -2.81
N PRO A 186 -12.94 0.24 -3.17
CA PRO A 186 -13.03 1.50 -2.44
C PRO A 186 -13.27 1.35 -0.94
N PRO A 187 -14.14 0.43 -0.46
CA PRO A 187 -14.32 0.23 0.97
C PRO A 187 -13.05 -0.20 1.70
N ALA A 188 -12.22 -1.02 1.07
CA ALA A 188 -10.96 -1.47 1.68
C ALA A 188 -9.99 -0.30 1.86
N PHE A 189 -9.93 0.62 0.89
CA PHE A 189 -9.10 1.82 1.00
C PHE A 189 -9.66 2.81 2.03
N ILE A 190 -10.91 3.24 1.87
CA ILE A 190 -11.54 4.28 2.70
C ILE A 190 -11.57 3.85 4.18
N ILE A 191 -12.07 2.66 4.50
CA ILE A 191 -12.17 2.20 5.89
C ILE A 191 -10.79 2.07 6.53
N THR A 192 -9.80 1.57 5.78
CA THR A 192 -8.43 1.39 6.31
C THR A 192 -7.77 2.74 6.60
N MET A 193 -7.86 3.68 5.66
CA MET A 193 -7.32 5.03 5.84
C MET A 193 -8.03 5.79 6.98
N ALA A 194 -9.35 5.68 7.10
CA ALA A 194 -10.10 6.28 8.20
C ALA A 194 -9.70 5.70 9.57
N LYS A 195 -9.51 4.38 9.66
CA LYS A 195 -8.97 3.74 10.88
C LYS A 195 -7.57 4.25 11.23
N GLU A 196 -6.74 4.49 10.22
CA GLU A 196 -5.38 4.98 10.43
C GLU A 196 -5.36 6.46 10.88
N VAL A 197 -6.28 7.28 10.34
CA VAL A 197 -6.55 8.64 10.85
C VAL A 197 -7.03 8.61 12.30
N ALA A 198 -7.96 7.71 12.64
CA ALA A 198 -8.44 7.57 14.01
C ALA A 198 -7.32 7.15 14.97
N ARG A 199 -6.46 6.20 14.55
CA ARG A 199 -5.29 5.79 15.32
C ARG A 199 -4.30 6.94 15.52
N TYR A 200 -4.00 7.70 14.47
CA TYR A 200 -3.15 8.89 14.55
C TYR A 200 -3.72 9.92 15.54
N ASN A 201 -5.02 10.21 15.46
CA ASN A 201 -5.67 11.18 16.34
C ASN A 201 -5.65 10.74 17.81
N ALA A 202 -5.86 9.45 18.08
CA ALA A 202 -5.77 8.90 19.44
C ALA A 202 -4.34 9.03 20.01
N MET A 203 -3.32 8.74 19.19
CA MET A 203 -1.92 8.94 19.58
C MET A 203 -1.59 10.42 19.84
N ALA A 204 -2.10 11.33 18.99
CA ALA A 204 -1.89 12.76 19.14
C ALA A 204 -2.56 13.33 20.41
N GLN A 205 -3.70 12.78 20.83
CA GLN A 205 -4.40 13.21 22.05
C GLN A 205 -3.72 12.71 23.34
N ASN A 206 -3.11 11.53 23.30
CA ASN A 206 -2.43 10.93 24.45
C ASN A 206 -0.98 11.41 24.64
N ALA A 207 -0.42 12.12 23.66
CA ALA A 207 0.94 12.66 23.72
C ALA A 207 1.03 13.86 24.67
N GLN A 208 0.99 13.61 25.97
CA GLN A 208 1.43 14.58 26.99
C GLN A 208 2.94 14.78 26.84
N SER A 209 3.34 15.79 26.07
CA SER A 209 4.72 16.28 25.92
C SER A 209 5.78 15.26 25.43
N GLN A 210 6.31 15.49 24.22
CA GLN A 210 7.49 14.84 23.62
C GLN A 210 7.29 13.50 22.89
N SER A 211 6.69 13.55 21.70
CA SER A 211 7.03 12.57 20.65
C SER A 211 7.29 13.29 19.33
N PRO A 212 8.56 13.53 18.95
CA PRO A 212 8.92 14.13 17.66
C PRO A 212 8.49 13.27 16.45
N SER A 213 8.04 12.04 16.68
CA SER A 213 7.64 11.05 15.67
C SER A 213 6.27 11.28 15.03
N LEU A 214 5.38 12.08 15.63
CA LEU A 214 4.01 12.29 15.09
C LEU A 214 4.02 13.15 13.82
N HIS A 215 4.83 14.21 13.79
CA HIS A 215 4.95 15.10 12.63
C HIS A 215 5.69 14.46 11.45
N THR A 216 6.47 13.41 11.70
CA THR A 216 7.16 12.62 10.65
C THR A 216 6.33 11.45 10.15
N SER A 217 5.11 11.25 10.67
CA SER A 217 4.26 10.14 10.24
C SER A 217 3.97 10.22 8.74
N VAL A 218 3.96 9.06 8.08
CA VAL A 218 3.67 8.96 6.64
C VAL A 218 2.29 9.54 6.33
N LEU A 219 1.32 9.37 7.23
CA LEU A 219 -0.03 9.91 7.09
C LEU A 219 -0.04 11.44 6.97
N VAL A 220 0.76 12.14 7.79
CA VAL A 220 0.88 13.61 7.73
C VAL A 220 1.66 14.06 6.50
N ARG A 221 2.72 13.34 6.15
CA ARG A 221 3.57 13.67 5.00
C ARG A 221 2.89 13.38 3.66
N GLY A 222 2.00 12.40 3.61
CA GLY A 222 1.29 11.94 2.41
C GLY A 222 -0.06 12.60 2.15
N LYS A 223 -0.44 13.66 2.89
CA LYS A 223 -1.75 14.31 2.79
C LYS A 223 -2.15 14.69 1.35
N SER A 224 -1.21 15.22 0.57
CA SER A 224 -1.47 15.61 -0.83
C SER A 224 -1.85 14.40 -1.67
N GLU A 225 -1.16 13.27 -1.54
CA GLU A 225 -1.47 12.05 -2.28
C GLU A 225 -2.78 11.41 -1.80
N ILE A 226 -3.05 11.41 -0.49
CA ILE A 226 -4.32 10.91 0.04
C ILE A 226 -5.50 11.70 -0.54
N MET A 227 -5.41 13.03 -0.54
CA MET A 227 -6.42 13.91 -1.14
C MET A 227 -6.60 13.61 -2.64
N ARG A 228 -5.50 13.41 -3.37
CA ARG A 228 -5.53 13.05 -4.79
C ARG A 228 -6.24 11.72 -5.06
N VAL A 229 -6.03 10.72 -4.21
CA VAL A 229 -6.70 9.41 -4.34
C VAL A 229 -8.19 9.52 -3.98
N ILE A 230 -8.55 10.29 -2.95
CA ILE A 230 -9.96 10.54 -2.60
C ILE A 230 -10.68 11.28 -3.72
N GLU A 231 -10.09 12.34 -4.29
CA GLU A 231 -10.63 13.04 -5.46
C GLU A 231 -10.84 12.07 -6.64
N HIS A 232 -9.83 11.24 -6.93
CA HIS A 232 -9.93 10.22 -7.97
C HIS A 232 -11.10 9.23 -7.73
N LEU A 233 -11.31 8.81 -6.49
CA LEU A 233 -12.43 7.94 -6.12
C LEU A 233 -13.78 8.65 -6.28
N ILE A 234 -13.90 9.92 -5.90
CA ILE A 234 -15.13 10.70 -6.05
C ILE A 234 -15.50 10.81 -7.54
N ASP A 235 -14.52 11.04 -8.41
CA ASP A 235 -14.76 11.19 -9.83
C ASP A 235 -15.07 9.86 -10.55
N LYS A 236 -14.52 8.75 -10.07
CA LYS A 236 -14.69 7.43 -10.73
C LYS A 236 -15.80 6.59 -10.14
N LEU A 237 -15.98 6.62 -8.82
CA LEU A 237 -16.86 5.74 -8.05
C LEU A 237 -17.63 6.56 -6.98
N PRO A 238 -18.42 7.58 -7.39
CA PRO A 238 -19.09 8.46 -6.44
C PRO A 238 -20.08 7.72 -5.53
N ASN A 239 -20.73 6.66 -6.01
CA ASN A 239 -21.67 5.87 -5.23
C ASN A 239 -20.97 5.14 -4.07
N ASP A 240 -19.86 4.46 -4.33
CA ASP A 240 -19.06 3.78 -3.30
C ASP A 240 -18.53 4.75 -2.24
N VAL A 241 -18.14 5.96 -2.66
CA VAL A 241 -17.71 7.02 -1.72
C VAL A 241 -18.90 7.54 -0.90
N ALA A 242 -20.06 7.74 -1.52
CA ALA A 242 -21.26 8.19 -0.82
C ALA A 242 -21.74 7.19 0.24
N GLU A 243 -21.56 5.88 0.02
CA GLU A 243 -21.87 4.86 1.01
C GLU A 243 -20.99 4.94 2.27
N LEU A 244 -19.76 5.42 2.13
CA LEU A 244 -18.74 5.55 3.18
C LEU A 244 -18.35 7.02 3.40
N MET A 245 -19.33 7.92 3.25
CA MET A 245 -19.08 9.36 3.20
C MET A 245 -18.54 9.90 4.55
N VAL A 246 -18.92 9.31 5.68
CA VAL A 246 -18.40 9.70 6.99
C VAL A 246 -16.91 9.38 7.09
N GLU A 247 -16.51 8.16 6.73
CA GLU A 247 -15.11 7.72 6.72
C GLU A 247 -14.29 8.51 5.68
N ALA A 248 -14.85 8.78 4.50
CA ALA A 248 -14.21 9.62 3.50
C ALA A 248 -14.02 11.06 3.98
N MET A 249 -14.98 11.61 4.75
CA MET A 249 -14.85 12.92 5.37
C MET A 249 -13.82 12.92 6.50
N ASP A 250 -13.74 11.88 7.32
CA ASP A 250 -12.71 11.75 8.37
C ASP A 250 -11.29 11.87 7.77
N ILE A 251 -11.05 11.19 6.65
CA ILE A 251 -9.79 11.27 5.90
C ILE A 251 -9.57 12.66 5.33
N THR A 252 -10.61 13.22 4.69
CA THR A 252 -10.54 14.53 4.05
C THR A 252 -10.21 15.62 5.08
N VAL A 253 -10.95 15.68 6.19
CA VAL A 253 -10.73 16.65 7.28
C VAL A 253 -9.32 16.54 7.87
N HIS A 254 -8.77 15.32 7.98
CA HIS A 254 -7.38 15.15 8.41
C HIS A 254 -6.37 15.75 7.43
N CYS A 255 -6.65 15.67 6.12
CA CYS A 255 -5.73 16.12 5.08
C CYS A 255 -5.88 17.60 4.70
N LEU A 256 -7.03 18.21 4.96
CA LEU A 256 -7.31 19.62 4.66
C LEU A 256 -6.43 20.59 5.45
N ASP A 257 -6.13 21.73 4.83
CA ASP A 257 -5.63 22.90 5.55
C ASP A 257 -6.81 23.63 6.22
N HIS A 258 -6.94 23.44 7.54
CA HIS A 258 -7.99 24.08 8.33
C HIS A 258 -7.99 25.61 8.23
N THR A 259 -6.85 26.26 7.94
CA THR A 259 -6.76 27.72 7.79
C THR A 259 -7.33 28.15 6.45
N ALA A 260 -6.99 27.43 5.38
CA ALA A 260 -7.56 27.66 4.06
C ALA A 260 -9.08 27.45 4.07
N VAL A 261 -9.58 26.40 4.72
CA VAL A 261 -11.04 26.14 4.80
C VAL A 261 -11.75 27.26 5.55
N LYS A 262 -11.15 27.83 6.60
CA LYS A 262 -11.74 28.96 7.35
C LYS A 262 -11.80 30.27 6.56
N THR A 263 -10.92 30.46 5.59
CA THR A 263 -10.80 31.72 4.83
C THR A 263 -11.53 31.67 3.50
N LYS A 264 -11.44 30.54 2.80
CA LYS A 264 -11.97 30.33 1.44
C LYS A 264 -13.23 29.45 1.40
N GLY A 265 -13.50 28.71 2.47
CA GLY A 265 -14.58 27.73 2.53
C GLY A 265 -14.21 26.37 1.95
N LEU A 266 -15.04 25.36 2.24
CA LEU A 266 -14.78 23.99 1.80
C LEU A 266 -14.83 23.83 0.28
N GLN A 267 -15.75 24.52 -0.40
CA GLN A 267 -15.93 24.46 -1.85
C GLN A 267 -14.66 24.85 -2.62
N GLU A 268 -13.96 25.90 -2.16
CA GLU A 268 -12.74 26.37 -2.83
C GLU A 268 -11.51 25.51 -2.51
N VAL A 269 -11.45 24.94 -1.31
CA VAL A 269 -10.31 24.12 -0.87
C VAL A 269 -10.41 22.69 -1.41
N PHE A 270 -11.62 22.12 -1.46
CA PHE A 270 -11.84 20.77 -1.97
C PHE A 270 -13.24 20.60 -2.57
N ALA A 271 -13.44 21.18 -3.75
CA ALA A 271 -14.69 21.12 -4.51
C ALA A 271 -15.26 19.70 -4.75
N PRO A 272 -14.46 18.63 -4.97
CA PRO A 272 -15.00 17.30 -5.28
C PRO A 272 -15.97 16.76 -4.23
N ILE A 273 -15.69 16.98 -2.94
CA ILE A 273 -16.53 16.46 -1.85
C ILE A 273 -17.87 17.18 -1.73
N CYS A 274 -17.96 18.40 -2.25
CA CYS A 274 -19.18 19.20 -2.23
C CYS A 274 -20.16 18.83 -3.35
N LYS A 275 -19.79 17.89 -4.24
CA LYS A 275 -20.72 17.33 -5.25
C LYS A 275 -21.83 16.49 -4.60
N PHE A 276 -21.62 16.01 -3.38
CA PHE A 276 -22.59 15.19 -2.66
C PHE A 276 -23.61 16.05 -1.90
N CYS A 277 -24.91 15.82 -2.15
CA CYS A 277 -25.99 16.51 -1.42
C CYS A 277 -26.03 16.20 0.08
N ILE A 278 -25.37 15.11 0.51
CA ILE A 278 -25.24 14.69 1.90
C ILE A 278 -24.13 15.44 2.66
N VAL A 279 -23.43 16.38 2.02
CA VAL A 279 -22.39 17.21 2.62
C VAL A 279 -22.81 18.67 2.63
N SER A 280 -22.69 19.33 3.77
CA SER A 280 -22.95 20.77 3.92
C SER A 280 -21.86 21.44 4.76
N TYR A 281 -21.50 22.67 4.41
CA TYR A 281 -20.52 23.48 5.14
C TYR A 281 -21.10 24.85 5.44
N ASP A 282 -21.07 25.25 6.71
CA ASP A 282 -21.46 26.59 7.14
C ASP A 282 -20.22 27.43 7.46
N THR A 283 -20.08 28.57 6.76
CA THR A 283 -18.99 29.53 6.92
C THR A 283 -19.01 30.21 8.29
N ASN A 284 -20.20 30.42 8.86
CA ASN A 284 -20.36 31.15 10.12
C ASN A 284 -19.96 30.30 11.33
N SER A 285 -20.50 29.09 11.44
CA SER A 285 -20.16 28.15 12.52
C SER A 285 -18.87 27.37 12.28
N ARG A 286 -18.33 27.41 11.05
CA ARG A 286 -17.12 26.69 10.61
C ARG A 286 -17.24 25.18 10.86
N ARG A 287 -18.43 24.65 10.60
CA ARG A 287 -18.78 23.24 10.78
C ARG A 287 -19.08 22.60 9.44
N ILE A 288 -18.62 21.37 9.28
CA ILE A 288 -19.01 20.50 8.18
C ILE A 288 -20.02 19.50 8.73
N CYS A 289 -21.14 19.32 8.06
CA CYS A 289 -22.13 18.31 8.35
C CYS A 289 -22.13 17.27 7.23
N VAL A 290 -22.14 16.00 7.61
CA VAL A 290 -22.19 14.87 6.68
C VAL A 290 -23.28 13.90 7.10
N GLY A 291 -24.14 13.54 6.15
CA GLY A 291 -25.12 12.48 6.30
C GLY A 291 -24.52 11.10 6.06
N ALA A 292 -24.88 10.15 6.92
CA ALA A 292 -24.52 8.75 6.81
C ALA A 292 -25.67 7.95 6.20
N ARG A 293 -25.34 6.82 5.56
CA ARG A 293 -26.34 5.90 4.96
C ARG A 293 -27.35 5.35 5.98
N ASN A 294 -26.96 5.26 7.25
CA ASN A 294 -27.83 4.81 8.34
C ASN A 294 -28.77 5.91 8.89
N GLY A 295 -28.83 7.08 8.24
CA GLY A 295 -29.63 8.23 8.69
C GLY A 295 -28.96 9.08 9.76
N GLY A 296 -27.76 8.71 10.23
CA GLY A 296 -26.99 9.51 11.18
C GLY A 296 -26.41 10.78 10.55
N LEU A 297 -26.23 11.82 11.36
CA LEU A 297 -25.50 13.03 10.96
C LEU A 297 -24.19 13.13 11.75
N THR A 298 -23.10 13.47 11.07
CA THR A 298 -21.80 13.69 11.70
C THR A 298 -21.38 15.14 11.50
N PHE A 299 -21.05 15.81 12.61
CA PHE A 299 -20.58 17.19 12.60
C PHE A 299 -19.09 17.23 12.85
N TYR A 300 -18.38 17.99 12.03
CA TYR A 300 -16.95 18.23 12.14
C TYR A 300 -16.72 19.69 12.49
N GLU A 301 -16.05 19.95 13.62
CA GLU A 301 -15.66 21.30 14.00
C GLU A 301 -14.19 21.55 13.65
N LEU A 302 -13.89 22.57 12.86
CA LEU A 302 -12.51 22.85 12.40
C LEU A 302 -11.59 23.48 13.47
N LYS A 303 -12.00 23.50 14.74
CA LYS A 303 -11.22 24.04 15.88
C LYS A 303 -10.47 22.95 16.64
N HIS A 304 -11.09 21.79 16.78
CA HIS A 304 -10.51 20.59 17.34
C HIS A 304 -10.87 19.53 16.31
N ALA A 305 -9.92 18.84 15.66
CA ALA A 305 -10.18 17.80 14.66
C ALA A 305 -10.92 16.57 15.29
N LYS A 306 -12.10 16.84 15.85
CA LYS A 306 -12.97 15.97 16.60
C LYS A 306 -14.28 15.96 15.81
N SER A 307 -14.59 14.82 15.24
CA SER A 307 -15.93 14.52 14.78
C SER A 307 -16.83 14.32 15.99
N GLN A 308 -17.99 14.97 16.01
CA GLN A 308 -19.09 14.62 16.89
C GLN A 308 -20.18 14.00 16.03
N VAL A 309 -20.34 12.68 16.17
CA VAL A 309 -21.49 11.99 15.59
C VAL A 309 -22.71 12.34 16.42
N LYS A 310 -23.70 13.01 15.81
CA LYS A 310 -25.01 13.23 16.40
C LYS A 310 -26.03 12.50 15.54
N VAL A 311 -26.42 11.30 16.00
CA VAL A 311 -27.50 10.57 15.35
C VAL A 311 -28.80 11.31 15.65
N MET A 312 -29.28 12.12 14.69
CA MET A 312 -30.65 12.57 14.65
C MET A 312 -31.43 11.56 13.82
N VAL A 313 -32.15 10.66 14.50
CA VAL A 313 -33.16 9.82 13.85
C VAL A 313 -34.38 10.71 13.64
N PHE A 314 -34.73 10.98 12.39
CA PHE A 314 -36.03 11.57 12.02
C PHE A 314 -37.08 10.47 11.89
#